data_AF-A0ABD3YF86-F1
#
_entry.id   AF-A0ABD3YF86-F1
#
_cell.length_a   1.000
_cell.length_b   1.000
_cell.length_c   1.000
_cell.angle_alpha   90.00
_cell.angle_beta   90.00
_cell.angle_gamma   90.00
#
_symmetry.space_group_name_H-M   'P 1'
#
loop_
_entity.id
_entity.type
_entity.pdbx_description
1 polymer ?
#
loop_
_entity_poly.entity_id
_entity_poly.type
_entity_poly.pdbx_seq_one_letter_code
_entity_poly.pdbx_strand_id
1 'polypeptide(L)'
;MMLVRVIAFTAIWGAFWYFSSTFYMGYIHDVGGAYWSMGVYALPVFALAYTAADWKLARTSYGQRHPSLTFAGLCALGVALYWPGTMAVL
;
A
#
# COMPACT_ATOMS: atom_id res chain seq x y z
N MET A 1 14.86 -10.22 6.13
CA MET A 1 14.98 -9.02 6.99
C MET A 1 13.67 -8.25 6.94
N MET A 2 12.94 -8.15 8.06
CA MET A 2 11.60 -7.52 8.10
C MET A 2 11.65 -6.02 7.79
N LEU A 3 12.65 -5.31 8.35
CA LEU A 3 12.86 -3.88 8.11
C LEU A 3 12.99 -3.54 6.61
N VAL A 4 13.79 -4.29 5.87
CA VAL A 4 13.99 -4.08 4.42
C VAL A 4 12.68 -4.21 3.65
N ARG A 5 11.84 -5.18 4.03
CA ARG A 5 10.55 -5.43 3.38
C ARG A 5 9.54 -4.32 3.69
N VAL A 6 9.53 -3.80 4.92
CA VAL A 6 8.71 -2.64 5.29
C VAL A 6 9.15 -1.40 4.51
N ILE A 7 10.46 -1.12 4.45
CA ILE A 7 10.99 0.00 3.66
C ILE A 7 10.60 -0.14 2.18
N ALA A 8 10.75 -1.33 1.61
CA ALA A 8 10.38 -1.60 0.23
C ALA A 8 8.87 -1.42 -0.01
N PHE A 9 8.02 -1.90 0.90
CA PHE A 9 6.57 -1.68 0.85
C PHE A 9 6.23 -0.19 0.87
N THR A 10 6.79 0.58 1.80
CA THR A 10 6.56 2.02 1.90
C THR A 10 7.01 2.75 0.63
N ALA A 11 8.14 2.37 0.05
CA ALA A 11 8.64 2.94 -1.20
C ALA A 11 7.73 2.62 -2.38
N ILE A 12 7.29 1.36 -2.53
CA ILE A 12 6.37 0.92 -3.60
C ILE A 12 5.05 1.68 -3.49
N TRP A 13 4.50 1.73 -2.28
CA TRP A 13 3.23 2.40 -2.02
C TRP A 13 3.33 3.90 -2.27
N GLY A 14 4.41 4.55 -1.79
CA GLY A 14 4.66 5.98 -2.01
C GLY A 14 4.87 6.31 -3.49
N ALA A 15 5.59 5.47 -4.23
CA ALA A 15 5.72 5.60 -5.68
C ALA A 15 4.36 5.47 -6.37
N PHE A 16 3.54 4.49 -5.99
CA PHE A 16 2.19 4.34 -6.52
C PHE A 16 1.31 5.56 -6.24
N TRP A 17 1.31 6.07 -5.00
CA TRP A 17 0.62 7.33 -4.65
C TRP A 17 1.07 8.47 -5.57
N TYR A 18 2.38 8.67 -5.73
CA TYR A 18 2.92 9.78 -6.54
C TYR A 18 2.52 9.67 -8.01
N PHE A 19 2.75 8.53 -8.65
CA PHE A 19 2.43 8.34 -10.07
C PHE A 19 0.93 8.37 -10.32
N SER A 20 0.14 7.70 -9.47
CA SER A 20 -1.32 7.70 -9.61
C SER A 20 -1.93 9.08 -9.37
N SER A 21 -1.42 9.84 -8.40
CA SER A 21 -1.89 11.21 -8.14
C SER A 21 -1.51 12.16 -9.25
N THR A 22 -0.29 12.06 -9.79
CA THR A 22 0.14 12.87 -10.95
C THR A 22 -0.73 12.59 -12.17
N PHE A 23 -1.02 11.32 -12.44
CA PHE A 23 -1.94 10.92 -13.51
C PHE A 23 -3.35 11.45 -13.23
N TYR A 24 -3.89 11.23 -12.04
CA TYR A 24 -5.25 11.66 -11.69
C TYR A 24 -5.41 13.17 -11.80
N MET A 25 -4.48 13.96 -11.25
CA MET A 25 -4.53 15.43 -11.34
C MET A 25 -4.30 15.97 -12.77
N GLY A 26 -3.51 15.25 -13.57
CA GLY A 26 -3.19 15.64 -14.94
C GLY A 26 -4.34 15.41 -15.93
N TYR A 27 -5.24 14.46 -15.64
CA TYR A 27 -6.32 14.06 -16.56
C TYR A 27 -7.73 14.25 -15.98
N ILE A 28 -7.88 14.35 -14.65
CA ILE A 28 -9.15 14.45 -13.94
C ILE A 28 -9.11 15.73 -13.09
N HIS A 29 -9.59 16.84 -13.67
CA HIS A 29 -9.45 18.20 -13.15
C HIS A 29 -10.48 18.61 -12.10
N ASP A 30 -11.19 17.67 -11.50
CA ASP A 30 -12.25 17.94 -10.52
C ASP A 30 -11.74 17.87 -9.06
N VAL A 31 -12.58 18.38 -8.15
CA VAL A 31 -12.42 18.35 -6.67
C VAL A 31 -11.97 16.97 -6.14
N GLY A 32 -12.27 15.89 -6.88
CA GLY A 32 -11.80 14.52 -6.63
C GLY A 32 -10.28 14.35 -6.53
N GLY A 33 -9.47 15.24 -7.12
CA GLY A 33 -8.02 15.14 -7.04
C GLY A 33 -7.49 15.32 -5.62
N ALA A 34 -8.02 16.30 -4.88
CA ALA A 34 -7.64 16.51 -3.48
C ALA A 34 -7.99 15.29 -2.61
N TYR A 35 -9.18 14.72 -2.82
CA TYR A 35 -9.61 13.48 -2.16
C TYR A 35 -8.77 12.26 -2.57
N TRP A 36 -8.32 12.19 -3.83
CA TRP A 36 -7.42 11.14 -4.30
C TRP A 36 -6.09 11.16 -3.54
N SER A 37 -5.51 12.34 -3.36
CA SER A 37 -4.23 12.48 -2.66
C SER A 37 -4.33 12.30 -1.14
N MET A 38 -5.54 12.39 -0.55
CA MET A 38 -5.72 12.11 0.90
C MET A 38 -5.38 10.68 1.29
N GLY A 39 -5.36 9.75 0.33
CA GLY A 39 -4.89 8.38 0.57
C GLY A 39 -3.51 8.33 1.24
N VAL A 40 -2.63 9.31 0.99
CA VAL A 40 -1.28 9.42 1.60
C VAL A 40 -1.30 9.39 3.14
N TYR A 41 -2.35 9.94 3.76
CA TYR A 41 -2.48 9.99 5.21
C TYR A 41 -2.77 8.61 5.82
N ALA A 42 -3.23 7.65 5.01
CA ALA A 42 -3.41 6.26 5.44
C ALA A 42 -2.09 5.47 5.46
N LEU A 43 -0.99 6.01 4.91
CA LEU A 43 0.30 5.32 4.83
C LEU A 43 0.80 4.78 6.19
N PRO A 44 0.75 5.53 7.31
CA PRO A 44 1.17 5.00 8.61
C PRO A 44 0.33 3.79 9.04
N VAL A 45 -0.98 3.83 8.80
CA VAL A 45 -1.91 2.72 9.11
C VAL A 45 -1.57 1.51 8.24
N PHE A 46 -1.33 1.70 6.95
CA PHE A 46 -0.93 0.63 6.04
C PHE A 46 0.44 0.05 6.37
N ALA A 47 1.41 0.87 6.75
CA ALA A 47 2.74 0.39 7.15
C ALA A 47 2.66 -0.48 8.41
N LEU A 48 1.85 -0.09 9.40
CA LEU A 48 1.59 -0.88 10.60
C LEU A 48 0.85 -2.19 10.27
N ALA A 49 -0.21 -2.12 9.47
CA ALA A 49 -0.98 -3.28 9.04
C ALA A 49 -0.12 -4.28 8.25
N TYR A 50 0.69 -3.77 7.33
CA TYR A 50 1.69 -4.54 6.58
C TYR A 50 2.67 -5.24 7.54
N THR A 51 3.23 -4.50 8.49
CA THR A 51 4.20 -5.06 9.45
C THR A 51 3.59 -6.19 10.27
N ALA A 52 2.36 -6.01 10.76
CA ALA A 52 1.64 -7.04 11.51
C ALA A 52 1.31 -8.27 10.63
N ALA A 53 0.87 -8.05 9.40
CA ALA A 53 0.56 -9.13 8.46
C ALA A 53 1.81 -9.91 8.05
N ASP A 54 2.91 -9.22 7.76
CA ASP A 54 4.19 -9.83 7.40
C ASP A 54 4.75 -10.66 8.55
N TRP A 55 4.71 -10.12 9.76
CA TRP A 55 5.14 -10.84 10.96
C TRP A 55 4.31 -12.11 11.22
N LYS A 56 2.99 -12.04 11.01
CA LYS A 56 2.09 -13.20 11.13
C LYS A 56 2.40 -14.23 10.04
N LEU A 57 2.53 -13.81 8.78
CA LEU A 57 2.82 -14.69 7.64
C LEU A 57 4.19 -15.37 7.77
N ALA A 58 5.20 -14.67 8.27
CA ALA A 58 6.53 -15.23 8.51
C ALA A 58 6.54 -16.42 9.49
N ARG A 59 5.49 -16.59 10.31
CA ARG A 59 5.31 -17.71 11.23
C ARG A 59 4.51 -18.88 10.65
N THR A 60 3.97 -18.72 9.45
CA THR A 60 3.24 -19.78 8.73
C THR A 60 4.18 -20.58 7.84
N SER A 61 3.86 -21.86 7.62
CA SER A 61 4.59 -22.71 6.68
C SER A 61 4.63 -22.12 5.27
N TYR A 62 3.54 -21.48 4.84
CA TYR A 62 3.46 -20.81 3.55
C TYR A 62 4.40 -19.61 3.44
N GLY A 63 4.43 -18.73 4.45
CA GLY A 63 5.29 -17.55 4.43
C GLY A 63 6.79 -17.87 4.53
N GLN A 64 7.14 -18.99 5.18
CA GLN A 64 8.51 -19.49 5.19
C GLN A 64 8.91 -20.11 3.85
N ARG A 65 8.00 -20.84 3.19
CA ARG A 65 8.26 -21.48 1.89
C ARG A 65 8.29 -20.49 0.73
N HIS A 66 7.48 -19.43 0.80
CA HIS A 66 7.31 -18.46 -0.29
C HIS A 66 7.36 -16.99 0.21
N PRO A 67 8.50 -16.53 0.75
CA PRO A 67 8.64 -15.18 1.30
C PRO A 67 8.45 -14.07 0.25
N SER A 68 8.84 -14.33 -1.00
CA SER A 68 8.68 -13.37 -2.10
C SER A 68 7.22 -13.23 -2.55
N LEU A 69 6.44 -14.33 -2.56
CA LEU A 69 5.03 -14.28 -2.93
C LEU A 69 4.20 -13.59 -1.85
N THR A 70 4.49 -13.84 -0.58
CA THR A 70 3.82 -13.12 0.53
C THR A 70 4.16 -11.63 0.48
N PHE A 71 5.41 -11.27 0.19
CA PHE A 71 5.81 -9.88 -0.01
C PHE A 71 5.02 -9.21 -1.15
N ALA A 72 5.01 -9.84 -2.32
CA ALA A 72 4.33 -9.31 -3.51
C ALA A 72 2.81 -9.18 -3.26
N GLY A 73 2.19 -10.18 -2.64
CA GLY A 73 0.77 -10.17 -2.31
C GLY A 73 0.40 -9.05 -1.33
N LEU A 74 1.21 -8.82 -0.30
CA LEU A 74 0.99 -7.72 0.65
C LEU A 74 1.18 -6.34 -0.01
N CYS A 75 2.15 -6.20 -0.93
CA CYS A 75 2.32 -4.97 -1.70
C CYS A 75 1.13 -4.71 -2.62
N ALA A 76 0.68 -5.73 -3.36
CA ALA A 76 -0.50 -5.63 -4.22
C ALA A 76 -1.75 -5.26 -3.42
N LEU A 77 -1.94 -5.86 -2.25
CA LEU A 77 -3.05 -5.52 -1.35
C LEU A 77 -2.98 -4.08 -0.86
N GLY A 78 -1.80 -3.60 -0.44
CA GLY A 78 -1.63 -2.21 0.00
C GLY A 78 -1.92 -1.19 -1.09
N VAL A 79 -1.54 -1.50 -2.35
CA VAL A 79 -1.88 -0.68 -3.53
C VAL A 79 -3.37 -0.75 -3.84
N ALA A 80 -4.00 -1.93 -3.76
CA ALA A 80 -5.44 -2.08 -4.01
C ALA A 80 -6.28 -1.29 -3.00
N LEU A 81 -5.86 -1.27 -1.72
CA LEU A 81 -6.52 -0.54 -0.64
C LEU A 81 -6.30 0.98 -0.69
N TYR A 82 -5.40 1.47 -1.55
CA TYR A 82 -5.23 2.91 -1.76
C TYR A 82 -6.39 3.52 -2.54
N TRP A 83 -7.13 2.74 -3.34
CA TRP A 83 -8.17 3.29 -4.22
C TRP A 83 -9.17 4.09 -3.38
N PRO A 84 -9.32 5.40 -3.58
CA PRO A 84 -10.11 6.27 -2.71
C PRO A 84 -11.59 5.87 -2.63
N GLY A 85 -12.09 5.06 -3.56
CA GLY A 85 -13.41 4.42 -3.45
C GLY A 85 -13.55 3.41 -2.31
N THR A 86 -12.45 2.95 -1.70
CA THR A 86 -12.45 2.08 -0.50
C THR A 86 -12.28 2.85 0.80
N MET A 87 -11.75 4.08 0.75
CA MET A 87 -11.54 4.94 1.93
C MET A 87 -12.55 6.09 2.06
N ALA A 88 -13.27 6.44 0.99
CA ALA A 88 -14.33 7.47 1.03
C ALA A 88 -15.71 6.93 1.45
N VAL A 89 -15.81 5.65 1.82
CA VAL A 89 -17.07 4.97 2.23
C VAL A 89 -16.94 4.29 3.60
N LEU A 90 -15.88 4.59 4.36
CA LEU A 90 -15.74 4.27 5.78
C LEU A 90 -15.57 5.58 6.56
#